data_AF-A0A379IUD3-F1
#
_entry.id   AF-A0A379IUD3-F1
#
_cell.length_a   1.000
_cell.length_b   1.000
_cell.length_c   1.000
_cell.angle_alpha   90.00
_cell.angle_beta   90.00
_cell.angle_gamma   90.00
#
_symmetry.space_group_name_H-M   'P 1'
#
loop_
_entity.id
_entity.type
_entity.pdbx_description
1 polymer ?
#
loop_
_entity_poly.entity_id
_entity_poly.type
_entity_poly.pdbx_seq_one_letter_code
_entity_poly.pdbx_strand_id
1 'polypeptide(L)'
;MAVNENDNLSNILSEWRLDDREVAWLWLTLKTNRKFELADCQLNSATMREEIYKVMSQEPALRWQLNRAKATAFLPEEAFKWIDKAGRQPRWLTAQAKKELGVEVVSSVFQMLTDKAKLIALFDLWDESFDEKERTLRELSNGWNRLLRSDKLFSWFKDDDEHEKCALAWSWMEKNKSWLTWQAAPFTKLNEMLEFFDHSGASDEEKELYVDKIKRRWSTQKTREKAVKKKQYNFVLPLSVNAVLDKLAEEHELSRTKVLEMLILGEEQHELYLPKQPSR
;
A
#
# COMPACT_ATOMS: atom_id res chain seq x y z
N MET A 1 -11.81 -3.15 26.15
CA MET A 1 -12.70 -3.54 27.27
C MET A 1 -12.39 -2.57 28.39
N ALA A 2 -13.38 -1.82 28.87
CA ALA A 2 -13.14 -0.81 29.90
C ALA A 2 -12.80 -1.50 31.23
N VAL A 3 -11.58 -1.28 31.71
CA VAL A 3 -11.18 -1.64 33.08
C VAL A 3 -11.82 -0.60 34.00
N ASN A 4 -13.02 -0.89 34.47
CA ASN A 4 -13.64 -0.22 35.62
C ASN A 4 -12.93 -0.70 36.89
N GLU A 5 -11.64 -0.41 37.03
CA GLU A 5 -10.95 -0.53 38.31
C GLU A 5 -11.17 0.77 39.06
N ASN A 6 -11.76 0.66 40.25
CA ASN A 6 -12.03 1.75 41.18
C ASN A 6 -10.71 2.23 41.82
N ASP A 7 -9.76 2.63 40.97
CA ASP A 7 -8.39 2.92 41.32
C ASP A 7 -8.19 4.39 41.68
N ASN A 8 -7.02 4.69 42.24
CA ASN A 8 -6.71 6.04 42.72
C ASN A 8 -6.78 7.09 41.59
N LEU A 9 -6.45 6.70 40.36
CA LEU A 9 -6.54 7.57 39.19
C LEU A 9 -8.01 7.92 38.85
N SER A 10 -8.91 6.94 38.89
CA SER A 10 -10.35 7.18 38.67
C SER A 10 -10.95 8.09 39.73
N ASN A 11 -10.48 8.00 40.98
CA ASN A 11 -10.93 8.86 42.06
C ASN A 11 -10.49 10.32 41.86
N ILE A 12 -9.26 10.56 41.42
CA ILE A 12 -8.76 11.91 41.18
C ILE A 12 -9.25 12.48 39.85
N LEU A 13 -9.57 11.67 38.84
CA LEU A 13 -10.10 12.11 37.54
C LEU A 13 -11.53 11.61 37.30
N SER A 14 -12.44 11.85 38.25
CA SER A 14 -13.82 11.35 38.22
C SER A 14 -14.66 11.80 37.01
N GLU A 15 -14.30 12.91 36.37
CA GLU A 15 -14.97 13.43 35.16
C GLU A 15 -14.43 12.79 33.85
N TRP A 16 -13.41 11.95 33.96
CA TRP A 16 -12.77 11.30 32.81
C TRP A 16 -13.29 9.88 32.62
N ARG A 17 -13.28 9.42 31.37
CA ARG A 17 -13.65 8.04 31.03
C ARG A 17 -12.50 7.08 31.34
N LEU A 18 -11.26 7.58 31.25
CA LEU A 18 -10.02 6.83 31.42
C LEU A 18 -9.99 5.55 30.56
N ASP A 19 -10.47 5.70 29.32
CA ASP A 19 -10.28 4.71 28.26
C ASP A 19 -8.84 4.73 27.74
N ASP A 20 -8.53 3.81 26.82
CA ASP A 20 -7.18 3.67 26.27
C ASP A 20 -6.67 4.95 25.60
N ARG A 21 -7.55 5.79 25.02
CA ARG A 21 -7.17 7.06 24.38
C ARG A 21 -6.78 8.09 25.44
N GLU A 22 -7.64 8.30 26.42
CA GLU A 22 -7.40 9.29 27.48
C GLU A 22 -6.17 8.92 28.32
N VAL A 23 -6.02 7.64 28.66
CA VAL A 23 -4.87 7.14 29.43
C VAL A 23 -3.58 7.19 28.61
N ALA A 24 -3.62 6.83 27.31
CA ALA A 24 -2.47 6.99 26.43
C ALA A 24 -2.05 8.45 26.32
N TRP A 25 -3.01 9.38 26.13
CA TRP A 25 -2.70 10.80 26.04
C TRP A 25 -2.01 11.31 27.31
N LEU A 26 -2.60 11.07 28.49
CA LEU A 26 -2.00 11.46 29.78
C LEU A 26 -0.55 10.98 29.88
N TRP A 27 -0.32 9.70 29.63
CA TRP A 27 1.01 9.13 29.69
C TRP A 27 1.99 9.74 28.70
N LEU A 28 1.58 9.91 27.44
CA LEU A 28 2.45 10.46 26.40
C LEU A 28 2.76 11.94 26.64
N THR A 29 1.82 12.72 27.17
CA THR A 29 2.06 14.10 27.59
C THR A 29 3.05 14.16 28.74
N LEU A 30 2.92 13.28 29.74
CA LEU A 30 3.88 13.21 30.84
C LEU A 30 5.27 12.75 30.39
N LYS A 31 5.36 11.73 29.52
CA LYS A 31 6.64 11.24 28.96
C LYS A 31 7.35 12.28 28.10
N THR A 32 6.61 13.10 27.36
CA THR A 32 7.17 14.20 26.57
C THR A 32 7.69 15.33 27.46
N ASN A 33 7.12 15.46 28.67
CA ASN A 33 7.61 16.40 29.67
C ASN A 33 8.85 15.84 30.39
N ARG A 34 10.02 16.39 30.06
CA ARG A 34 11.35 15.95 30.58
C ARG A 34 11.50 16.00 32.11
N LYS A 35 10.51 16.51 32.85
CA LYS A 35 10.50 16.53 34.31
C LYS A 35 10.19 15.17 34.94
N PHE A 36 9.54 14.27 34.22
CA PHE A 36 9.06 13.00 34.78
C PHE A 36 9.80 11.80 34.18
N GLU A 37 10.45 11.02 35.03
CA GLU A 37 11.06 9.74 34.66
C GLU A 37 10.05 8.61 34.86
N LEU A 38 9.26 8.33 33.83
CA LEU A 38 8.29 7.25 33.85
C LEU A 38 8.92 5.96 33.29
N ALA A 39 8.71 4.81 33.93
CA ALA A 39 9.19 3.51 33.43
C ALA A 39 8.33 3.01 32.26
N ASP A 40 8.90 2.21 31.37
CA ASP A 40 8.11 1.56 30.31
C ASP A 40 7.09 0.57 30.90
N CYS A 41 5.89 0.56 30.33
CA CYS A 41 4.79 -0.28 30.79
C CYS A 41 3.82 -0.61 29.65
N GLN A 42 2.86 -1.50 29.93
CA GLN A 42 1.79 -1.83 29.00
C GLN A 42 0.70 -0.76 29.02
N LEU A 43 0.07 -0.54 27.86
CA LEU A 43 -1.04 0.40 27.70
C LEU A 43 -2.16 0.11 28.71
N ASN A 44 -2.60 1.16 29.40
CA ASN A 44 -3.67 1.17 30.39
C ASN A 44 -3.53 0.09 31.49
N SER A 45 -2.30 -0.30 31.80
CA SER A 45 -2.01 -1.23 32.90
C SER A 45 -2.13 -0.55 34.27
N ALA A 46 -2.36 -1.33 35.33
CA ALA A 46 -2.40 -0.82 36.71
C ALA A 46 -1.13 -0.03 37.07
N THR A 47 0.04 -0.48 36.61
CA THR A 47 1.31 0.25 36.78
C THR A 47 1.30 1.61 36.10
N MET A 48 0.85 1.68 34.84
CA MET A 48 0.73 2.94 34.10
C MET A 48 -0.19 3.93 34.82
N ARG A 49 -1.36 3.45 35.27
CA ARG A 49 -2.37 4.26 35.95
C ARG A 49 -1.90 4.77 37.31
N GLU A 50 -1.20 3.94 38.08
CA GLU A 50 -0.62 4.32 39.37
C GLU A 50 0.49 5.37 39.21
N GLU A 51 1.36 5.24 38.21
CA GLU A 51 2.40 6.24 37.92
C GLU A 51 1.79 7.59 37.48
N ILE A 52 0.75 7.58 36.63
CA ILE A 52 0.00 8.80 36.29
C ILE A 52 -0.61 9.41 37.56
N TYR A 53 -1.25 8.59 38.41
CA TYR A 53 -1.85 9.05 39.66
C TYR A 53 -0.85 9.74 40.59
N LYS A 54 0.35 9.16 40.78
CA LYS A 54 1.41 9.75 41.59
C LYS A 54 1.78 11.15 41.12
N VAL A 55 1.99 11.31 39.81
CA VAL A 55 2.32 12.62 39.22
C VAL A 55 1.17 13.61 39.39
N MET A 56 -0.07 13.21 39.08
CA MET A 56 -1.24 14.08 39.18
C MET A 56 -1.55 14.52 40.61
N SER A 57 -1.25 13.67 41.60
CA SER A 57 -1.47 13.97 43.02
C SER A 57 -0.44 14.96 43.56
N GLN A 58 0.77 14.96 43.02
CA GLN A 58 1.85 15.86 43.44
C GLN A 58 1.79 17.22 42.74
N GLU A 59 1.17 17.31 41.56
CA GLU A 59 1.12 18.51 40.72
C GLU A 59 -0.32 18.95 40.37
N PRO A 60 -1.09 19.56 41.30
CA PRO A 60 -2.47 19.99 41.04
C PRO A 60 -2.61 20.99 39.89
N ALA A 61 -1.59 21.84 39.68
CA ALA A 61 -1.57 22.81 38.58
C ALA A 61 -1.51 22.12 37.21
N LEU A 62 -0.73 21.05 37.08
CA LEU A 62 -0.65 20.24 35.86
C LEU A 62 -1.99 19.58 35.56
N ARG A 63 -2.66 19.03 36.58
CA ARG A 63 -4.00 18.46 36.43
C ARG A 63 -5.01 19.47 35.87
N TRP A 64 -5.00 20.70 36.38
CA TRP A 64 -5.88 21.76 35.85
C TRP A 64 -5.55 22.11 34.39
N GLN A 65 -4.26 22.21 34.04
CA GLN A 65 -3.82 22.47 32.67
C GLN A 65 -4.28 21.37 31.70
N LEU A 66 -4.14 20.10 32.09
CA LEU A 66 -4.56 18.96 31.28
C LEU A 66 -6.08 18.90 31.12
N ASN A 67 -6.85 19.17 32.19
CA ASN A 67 -8.31 19.26 32.08
C ASN A 67 -8.73 20.33 31.06
N ARG A 68 -8.09 21.51 31.11
CA ARG A 68 -8.35 22.58 30.15
C ARG A 68 -7.96 22.17 28.73
N ALA A 69 -6.76 21.62 28.54
CA ALA A 69 -6.26 21.19 27.23
C ALA A 69 -7.18 20.13 26.61
N LYS A 70 -7.63 19.16 27.40
CA LYS A 70 -8.61 18.16 26.98
C LYS A 70 -9.90 18.82 26.50
N ALA A 71 -10.46 19.74 27.28
CA ALA A 71 -11.73 20.39 26.97
C ALA A 71 -11.67 21.28 25.71
N THR A 72 -10.50 21.86 25.40
CA THR A 72 -10.38 22.85 24.32
C THR A 72 -9.73 22.34 23.04
N ALA A 73 -8.98 21.23 23.08
CA ALA A 73 -8.14 20.81 21.96
C ALA A 73 -8.36 19.35 21.52
N PHE A 74 -9.21 18.57 22.20
CA PHE A 74 -9.53 17.21 21.77
C PHE A 74 -10.55 17.23 20.62
N LEU A 75 -10.19 16.57 19.51
CA LEU A 75 -11.16 16.25 18.48
C LEU A 75 -12.05 15.08 18.94
N PRO A 76 -13.38 15.14 18.71
CA PRO A 76 -14.27 14.03 19.05
C PRO A 76 -13.94 12.77 18.25
N GLU A 77 -14.26 11.58 18.75
CA GLU A 77 -14.04 10.32 18.02
C GLU A 77 -14.76 10.30 16.67
N GLU A 78 -15.91 10.98 16.60
CA GLU A 78 -16.69 11.27 15.40
C GLU A 78 -15.83 11.80 14.25
N ALA A 79 -14.89 12.69 14.53
CA ALA A 79 -14.03 13.31 13.52
C ALA A 79 -13.15 12.27 12.80
N PHE A 80 -12.86 11.15 13.45
CA PHE A 80 -12.03 10.07 12.93
C PHE A 80 -12.84 8.87 12.41
N LYS A 81 -14.19 8.96 12.32
CA LYS A 81 -15.04 7.84 11.87
C LYS A 81 -14.78 7.41 10.43
N TRP A 82 -14.34 8.33 9.57
CA TRP A 82 -14.01 8.06 8.16
C TRP A 82 -12.70 7.28 7.97
N ILE A 83 -11.94 7.06 9.04
CA ILE A 83 -10.65 6.38 9.01
C ILE A 83 -10.85 4.89 9.36
N ASP A 84 -10.35 4.02 8.50
CA ASP A 84 -10.36 2.58 8.68
C ASP A 84 -9.62 2.15 9.96
N LYS A 85 -10.05 1.02 10.54
CA LYS A 85 -9.44 0.50 11.78
C LYS A 85 -8.00 0.04 11.58
N ALA A 86 -7.67 -0.46 10.40
CA ALA A 86 -6.37 -1.02 10.05
C ALA A 86 -6.16 -0.97 8.53
N GLY A 87 -4.93 -1.20 8.09
CA GLY A 87 -4.56 -1.28 6.68
C GLY A 87 -3.81 -0.05 6.18
N ARG A 88 -3.77 0.12 4.86
CA ARG A 88 -2.98 1.15 4.18
C ARG A 88 -3.37 2.57 4.58
N GLN A 89 -4.67 2.88 4.65
CA GLN A 89 -5.15 4.23 4.97
C GLN A 89 -4.63 4.75 6.32
N PRO A 90 -4.89 4.10 7.48
CA PRO A 90 -4.42 4.63 8.75
C PRO A 90 -2.89 4.65 8.87
N ARG A 91 -2.16 3.71 8.22
CA ARG A 91 -0.68 3.76 8.15
C ARG A 91 -0.19 5.00 7.44
N TRP A 92 -0.74 5.27 6.24
CA TRP A 92 -0.39 6.44 5.45
C TRP A 92 -0.70 7.73 6.19
N LEU A 93 -1.91 7.84 6.75
CA LEU A 93 -2.33 9.02 7.52
C LEU A 93 -1.43 9.27 8.73
N THR A 94 -1.05 8.21 9.45
CA THR A 94 -0.15 8.32 10.60
C THR A 94 1.24 8.80 10.20
N ALA A 95 1.80 8.25 9.11
CA ALA A 95 3.10 8.66 8.60
C ALA A 95 3.08 10.12 8.14
N GLN A 96 2.03 10.53 7.43
CA GLN A 96 1.87 11.90 6.95
C GLN A 96 1.65 12.88 8.11
N ALA A 97 0.78 12.56 9.07
CA ALA A 97 0.57 13.38 10.27
C ALA A 97 1.86 13.53 11.08
N LYS A 98 2.64 12.46 11.27
CA LYS A 98 3.93 12.55 11.97
C LYS A 98 4.88 13.56 11.31
N LYS A 99 4.88 13.62 9.97
CA LYS A 99 5.69 14.57 9.20
C LYS A 99 5.15 16.00 9.27
N GLU A 100 3.85 16.19 9.12
CA GLU A 100 3.20 17.50 9.08
C GLU A 100 3.13 18.17 10.46
N LEU A 101 2.80 17.40 11.49
CA LEU A 101 2.61 17.93 12.85
C LEU A 101 3.94 18.14 13.59
N GLY A 102 5.02 17.50 13.13
CA GLY A 102 6.35 17.60 13.77
C GLY A 102 6.41 17.04 15.19
N VAL A 103 5.43 16.24 15.60
CA VAL A 103 5.36 15.67 16.96
C VAL A 103 6.27 14.44 17.06
N GLU A 104 7.36 14.57 17.82
CA GLU A 104 8.25 13.45 18.14
C GLU A 104 7.77 12.71 19.39
N VAL A 105 7.35 11.46 19.22
CA VAL A 105 6.90 10.60 20.33
C VAL A 105 7.84 9.42 20.49
N VAL A 106 8.63 9.43 21.57
CA VAL A 106 9.51 8.33 21.96
C VAL A 106 8.91 7.64 23.19
N SER A 107 8.02 6.67 22.94
CA SER A 107 7.34 5.92 24.00
C SER A 107 6.96 4.52 23.53
N SER A 108 7.23 3.52 24.38
CA SER A 108 6.81 2.12 24.17
C SER A 108 5.29 2.01 24.01
N VAL A 109 4.53 2.76 24.79
CA VAL A 109 3.05 2.84 24.72
C VAL A 109 2.60 3.32 23.34
N PHE A 110 3.24 4.34 22.78
CA PHE A 110 2.90 4.82 21.44
C PHE A 110 3.11 3.74 20.38
N GLN A 111 4.14 2.90 20.51
CA GLN A 111 4.41 1.81 19.57
C GLN A 111 3.37 0.69 19.63
N MET A 112 2.79 0.44 20.81
CA MET A 112 1.74 -0.56 21.04
C MET A 112 0.38 -0.17 20.43
N LEU A 113 0.15 1.12 20.15
CA LEU A 113 -1.09 1.60 19.55
C LEU A 113 -1.27 1.09 18.10
N THR A 114 -2.52 0.86 17.70
CA THR A 114 -2.87 0.66 16.29
C THR A 114 -2.59 1.91 15.47
N ASP A 115 -2.44 1.80 14.15
CA ASP A 115 -2.16 2.96 13.30
C ASP A 115 -3.21 4.07 13.47
N LYS A 116 -4.50 3.72 13.52
CA LYS A 116 -5.56 4.70 13.80
C LYS A 116 -5.40 5.35 15.17
N ALA A 117 -5.08 4.58 16.20
CA ALA A 117 -4.88 5.12 17.55
C ALA A 117 -3.60 5.99 17.64
N LYS A 118 -2.54 5.66 16.89
CA LYS A 118 -1.33 6.49 16.75
C LYS A 118 -1.67 7.84 16.13
N LEU A 119 -2.44 7.85 15.03
CA LEU A 119 -2.90 9.08 14.41
C LEU A 119 -3.67 9.96 15.41
N ILE A 120 -4.64 9.38 16.12
CA ILE A 120 -5.42 10.11 17.14
C ILE A 120 -4.49 10.66 18.23
N ALA A 121 -3.56 9.85 18.74
CA ALA A 121 -2.59 10.29 19.74
C ALA A 121 -1.69 11.44 19.25
N LEU A 122 -1.28 11.45 17.98
CA LEU A 122 -0.53 12.57 17.39
C LEU A 122 -1.36 13.86 17.41
N PHE A 123 -2.63 13.80 17.03
CA PHE A 123 -3.54 14.95 17.10
C PHE A 123 -3.81 15.38 18.55
N ASP A 124 -3.95 14.45 19.49
CA ASP A 124 -4.20 14.77 20.90
C ASP A 124 -2.97 15.41 21.57
N LEU A 125 -1.76 15.04 21.14
CA LEU A 125 -0.50 15.62 21.63
C LEU A 125 -0.10 16.93 20.96
N TRP A 126 -0.64 17.21 19.78
CA TRP A 126 -0.34 18.43 19.05
C TRP A 126 -0.92 19.65 19.77
N ASP A 127 -0.06 20.60 20.15
CA ASP A 127 -0.42 21.80 20.93
C ASP A 127 -0.95 22.91 20.01
N GLU A 128 -2.11 22.65 19.42
CA GLU A 128 -2.82 23.59 18.54
C GLU A 128 -4.31 23.64 18.86
N SER A 129 -4.98 24.67 18.34
CA SER A 129 -6.42 24.89 18.54
C SER A 129 -7.27 23.79 17.89
N PHE A 130 -8.50 23.64 18.37
CA PHE A 130 -9.49 22.72 17.79
C PHE A 130 -9.67 22.94 16.27
N ASP A 131 -9.84 24.19 15.86
CA ASP A 131 -10.09 24.55 14.46
C ASP A 131 -8.90 24.17 13.56
N GLU A 132 -7.69 24.38 14.05
CA GLU A 132 -6.46 24.04 13.36
C GLU A 132 -6.31 22.52 13.20
N LYS A 133 -6.58 21.76 14.27
CA LYS A 133 -6.63 20.30 14.21
C LYS A 133 -7.66 19.79 13.21
N GLU A 134 -8.85 20.37 13.19
CA GLU A 134 -9.90 19.99 12.25
C GLU A 134 -9.50 20.32 10.80
N ARG A 135 -8.85 21.48 10.57
CA ARG A 135 -8.32 21.87 9.26
C ARG A 135 -7.28 20.86 8.77
N THR A 136 -6.29 20.52 9.60
CA THR A 136 -5.25 19.56 9.22
C THR A 136 -5.82 18.17 8.98
N LEU A 137 -6.80 17.73 9.79
CA LEU A 137 -7.47 16.44 9.55
C LEU A 137 -8.20 16.43 8.18
N ARG A 138 -8.81 17.54 7.78
CA ARG A 138 -9.40 17.71 6.44
C ARG A 138 -8.34 17.69 5.34
N GLU A 139 -7.18 18.29 5.55
CA GLU A 139 -6.06 18.26 4.60
C GLU A 139 -5.53 16.85 4.40
N LEU A 140 -5.36 16.08 5.47
CA LEU A 140 -5.01 14.66 5.40
C LEU A 140 -6.05 13.85 4.62
N SER A 141 -7.34 14.11 4.84
CA SER A 141 -8.43 13.47 4.07
C SER A 141 -8.34 13.79 2.58
N ASN A 142 -8.08 15.05 2.23
CA ASN A 142 -7.89 15.48 0.84
C ASN A 142 -6.65 14.85 0.21
N GLY A 143 -5.55 14.76 0.96
CA GLY A 143 -4.33 14.08 0.54
C GLY A 143 -4.55 12.60 0.24
N TRP A 144 -5.27 11.90 1.12
CA TRP A 144 -5.66 10.50 0.91
C TRP A 144 -6.54 10.33 -0.33
N ASN A 145 -7.52 11.20 -0.54
CA ASN A 145 -8.38 11.18 -1.71
C ASN A 145 -7.61 11.44 -3.02
N ARG A 146 -6.57 12.30 -3.00
CA ARG A 146 -5.69 12.51 -4.14
C ARG A 146 -4.93 11.23 -4.48
N LEU A 147 -4.37 10.58 -3.47
CA LEU A 147 -3.63 9.33 -3.60
C LEU A 147 -4.51 8.21 -4.18
N LEU A 148 -5.75 8.05 -3.70
CA LEU A 148 -6.72 7.10 -4.28
C LEU A 148 -7.06 7.38 -5.76
N ARG A 149 -7.01 8.64 -6.20
CA ARG A 149 -7.19 8.96 -7.63
C ARG A 149 -5.99 8.51 -8.44
N SER A 150 -4.78 8.72 -7.92
CA SER A 150 -3.52 8.33 -8.56
C SER A 150 -3.33 6.80 -8.56
N ASP A 151 -3.93 6.06 -7.62
CA ASP A 151 -3.95 4.60 -7.62
C ASP A 151 -4.53 3.99 -8.91
N LYS A 152 -5.39 4.74 -9.62
CA LYS A 152 -5.95 4.31 -10.92
C LYS A 152 -4.86 4.07 -11.97
N LEU A 153 -3.70 4.72 -11.87
CA LEU A 153 -2.54 4.48 -12.74
C LEU A 153 -2.08 3.02 -12.66
N PHE A 154 -2.23 2.39 -11.50
CA PHE A 154 -1.83 1.01 -11.25
C PHE A 154 -2.94 -0.01 -11.49
N SER A 155 -4.11 0.41 -11.98
CA SER A 155 -5.24 -0.50 -12.29
C SER A 155 -4.86 -1.66 -13.21
N TRP A 156 -3.94 -1.43 -14.16
CA TRP A 156 -3.45 -2.43 -15.11
C TRP A 156 -2.74 -3.65 -14.46
N PHE A 157 -2.32 -3.53 -13.21
CA PHE A 157 -1.69 -4.62 -12.48
C PHE A 157 -2.70 -5.62 -11.89
N LYS A 158 -4.00 -5.28 -11.78
CA LYS A 158 -5.05 -6.10 -11.14
C LYS A 158 -5.52 -7.33 -11.94
N ASP A 159 -4.85 -7.69 -13.04
CA ASP A 159 -5.27 -8.83 -13.87
C ASP A 159 -4.71 -10.16 -13.31
N ASP A 160 -5.07 -11.29 -13.93
CA ASP A 160 -4.63 -12.64 -13.54
C ASP A 160 -3.11 -12.81 -13.40
N ASP A 161 -2.32 -11.99 -14.11
CA ASP A 161 -0.87 -11.96 -14.06
C ASP A 161 -0.30 -10.96 -13.02
N GLU A 162 -1.07 -10.55 -11.99
CA GLU A 162 -0.67 -9.51 -11.01
C GLU A 162 0.73 -9.77 -10.44
N HIS A 163 0.98 -11.00 -9.98
CA HIS A 163 2.26 -11.37 -9.38
C HIS A 163 3.43 -11.20 -10.36
N GLU A 164 3.29 -11.69 -11.59
CA GLU A 164 4.33 -11.56 -12.62
C GLU A 164 4.56 -10.11 -13.02
N LYS A 165 3.49 -9.33 -13.16
CA LYS A 165 3.56 -7.90 -13.50
C LYS A 165 4.22 -7.10 -12.38
N CYS A 166 3.86 -7.34 -11.13
CA CYS A 166 4.47 -6.69 -9.96
C CYS A 166 5.96 -7.07 -9.81
N ALA A 167 6.31 -8.36 -10.00
CA ALA A 167 7.71 -8.78 -10.00
C ALA A 167 8.52 -8.13 -11.14
N LEU A 168 7.94 -8.00 -12.35
CA LEU A 168 8.57 -7.29 -13.46
C LEU A 168 8.75 -5.80 -13.14
N ALA A 169 7.75 -5.18 -12.52
CA ALA A 169 7.81 -3.78 -12.08
C ALA A 169 8.94 -3.59 -11.06
N TRP A 170 9.07 -4.47 -10.06
CA TRP A 170 10.19 -4.45 -9.13
C TRP A 170 11.54 -4.53 -9.83
N SER A 171 11.73 -5.52 -10.71
CA SER A 171 12.97 -5.68 -11.50
C SER A 171 13.30 -4.43 -12.34
N TRP A 172 12.26 -3.77 -12.87
CA TRP A 172 12.46 -2.52 -13.60
C TRP A 172 12.88 -1.38 -12.66
N MET A 173 12.24 -1.24 -11.50
CA MET A 173 12.57 -0.22 -10.50
C MET A 173 13.98 -0.41 -9.96
N GLU A 174 14.38 -1.63 -9.61
CA GLU A 174 15.72 -1.94 -9.11
C GLU A 174 16.81 -1.52 -10.10
N LYS A 175 16.57 -1.76 -11.39
CA LYS A 175 17.52 -1.41 -12.46
C LYS A 175 17.58 0.09 -12.77
N ASN A 176 16.45 0.80 -12.76
CA ASN A 176 16.36 2.17 -13.25
C ASN A 176 16.30 3.23 -12.13
N LYS A 177 15.93 2.81 -10.93
CA LYS A 177 15.66 3.64 -9.75
C LYS A 177 16.18 2.95 -8.49
N SER A 178 17.43 2.51 -8.55
CA SER A 178 18.10 1.78 -7.44
C SER A 178 18.06 2.53 -6.11
N TRP A 179 18.03 3.87 -6.13
CA TRP A 179 17.89 4.70 -4.93
C TRP A 179 16.51 4.55 -4.26
N LEU A 180 15.45 4.32 -5.03
CA LEU A 180 14.11 4.06 -4.49
C LEU A 180 13.96 2.65 -3.93
N THR A 181 14.67 1.68 -4.52
CA THR A 181 14.62 0.28 -4.07
C THR A 181 15.67 -0.05 -3.02
N TRP A 182 16.52 0.91 -2.65
CA TRP A 182 17.58 0.70 -1.65
C TRP A 182 16.97 0.31 -0.31
N GLN A 183 17.32 -0.88 0.20
CA GLN A 183 16.79 -1.48 1.44
C GLN A 183 15.27 -1.73 1.46
N ALA A 184 14.56 -1.50 0.35
CA ALA A 184 13.15 -1.82 0.24
C ALA A 184 12.97 -3.30 -0.13
N ALA A 185 11.96 -3.95 0.45
CA ALA A 185 11.59 -5.31 0.10
C ALA A 185 10.89 -5.34 -1.27
N PRO A 186 11.12 -6.39 -2.09
CA PRO A 186 10.43 -6.54 -3.36
C PRO A 186 8.92 -6.69 -3.15
N PHE A 187 8.15 -5.89 -3.89
CA PHE A 187 6.70 -6.07 -3.96
C PHE A 187 6.32 -7.11 -5.01
N THR A 188 5.40 -7.98 -4.63
CA THR A 188 4.84 -9.05 -5.49
C THR A 188 3.34 -8.89 -5.71
N LYS A 189 2.71 -7.98 -4.97
CA LYS A 189 1.27 -7.68 -5.07
C LYS A 189 1.04 -6.20 -5.26
N LEU A 190 -0.13 -5.85 -5.80
CA LEU A 190 -0.50 -4.47 -6.03
C LEU A 190 -0.54 -3.66 -4.73
N ASN A 191 -1.08 -4.21 -3.64
CA ASN A 191 -1.13 -3.49 -2.36
C ASN A 191 0.27 -3.13 -1.84
N GLU A 192 1.24 -4.03 -1.98
CA GLU A 192 2.64 -3.80 -1.58
C GLU A 192 3.29 -2.72 -2.48
N MET A 193 3.00 -2.76 -3.78
CA MET A 193 3.44 -1.75 -4.73
C MET A 193 2.88 -0.37 -4.39
N LEU A 194 1.59 -0.31 -4.06
CA LEU A 194 0.91 0.92 -3.67
C LEU A 194 1.49 1.49 -2.36
N GLU A 195 1.68 0.65 -1.32
CA GLU A 195 2.33 1.05 -0.07
C GLU A 195 3.78 1.56 -0.30
N PHE A 196 4.50 0.98 -1.27
CA PHE A 196 5.83 1.46 -1.65
C PHE A 196 5.77 2.86 -2.28
N PHE A 197 4.86 3.10 -3.23
CA PHE A 197 4.76 4.39 -3.91
C PHE A 197 4.24 5.51 -3.01
N ASP A 198 3.48 5.18 -1.97
CA ASP A 198 3.03 6.14 -0.96
C ASP A 198 4.18 6.87 -0.26
N HIS A 199 5.33 6.20 -0.11
CA HIS A 199 6.50 6.71 0.61
C HIS A 199 7.68 7.04 -0.32
N SER A 200 7.58 6.73 -1.61
CA SER A 200 8.66 6.90 -2.59
C SER A 200 9.02 8.35 -2.91
N GLY A 201 8.13 9.30 -2.60
CA GLY A 201 8.29 10.70 -3.02
C GLY A 201 8.16 10.95 -4.53
N ALA A 202 7.88 9.91 -5.33
CA ALA A 202 7.68 10.04 -6.76
C ALA A 202 6.41 10.86 -7.09
N SER A 203 6.49 11.73 -8.10
CA SER A 203 5.33 12.47 -8.60
C SER A 203 4.36 11.56 -9.35
N ASP A 204 3.14 12.04 -9.59
CA ASP A 204 2.16 11.25 -10.35
C ASP A 204 2.56 11.09 -11.82
N GLU A 205 3.23 12.09 -12.40
CA GLU A 205 3.81 12.02 -13.75
C GLU A 205 4.96 11.00 -13.82
N GLU A 206 5.80 10.93 -12.78
CA GLU A 206 6.86 9.93 -12.68
C GLU A 206 6.27 8.52 -12.57
N LYS A 207 5.24 8.35 -11.73
CA LYS A 207 4.53 7.07 -11.59
C LYS A 207 3.91 6.63 -12.90
N GLU A 208 3.25 7.52 -13.62
CA GLU A 208 2.67 7.24 -14.94
C GLU A 208 3.77 6.79 -15.93
N LEU A 209 4.88 7.51 -15.97
CA LEU A 209 6.03 7.13 -16.80
C LEU A 209 6.57 5.74 -16.45
N TYR A 210 6.67 5.40 -15.16
CA TYR A 210 7.13 4.09 -14.72
C TYR A 210 6.18 2.99 -15.18
N VAL A 211 4.88 3.17 -14.97
CA VAL A 211 3.84 2.23 -15.40
C VAL A 211 3.91 2.01 -16.91
N ASP A 212 4.05 3.06 -17.71
CA ASP A 212 4.15 2.96 -19.16
C ASP A 212 5.38 2.19 -19.64
N LYS A 213 6.53 2.42 -19.01
CA LYS A 213 7.77 1.67 -19.32
C LYS A 213 7.62 0.19 -18.97
N ILE A 214 6.97 -0.11 -17.85
CA ILE A 214 6.71 -1.49 -17.41
C ILE A 214 5.74 -2.17 -18.38
N LYS A 215 4.63 -1.52 -18.77
CA LYS A 215 3.67 -2.03 -19.77
C LYS A 215 4.34 -2.37 -21.11
N ARG A 216 5.23 -1.51 -21.61
CA ARG A 216 5.98 -1.76 -22.85
C ARG A 216 6.92 -2.96 -22.72
N ARG A 217 7.62 -3.07 -21.59
CA ARG A 217 8.51 -4.21 -21.31
C ARG A 217 7.72 -5.51 -21.24
N TRP A 218 6.58 -5.51 -20.54
CA TRP A 218 5.67 -6.66 -20.46
C TRP A 218 5.18 -7.11 -21.84
N SER A 219 4.71 -6.17 -22.65
CA SER A 219 4.22 -6.46 -24.01
C SER A 219 5.32 -7.07 -24.90
N THR A 220 6.54 -6.55 -24.79
CA THR A 220 7.71 -7.10 -25.50
C THR A 220 8.02 -8.52 -25.03
N GLN A 221 7.98 -8.76 -23.71
CA GLN A 221 8.24 -10.08 -23.13
C GLN A 221 7.19 -11.10 -23.58
N LYS A 222 5.90 -10.82 -23.43
CA LYS A 222 4.83 -11.72 -23.88
C LYS A 222 4.88 -11.96 -25.40
N THR A 223 5.30 -10.96 -26.19
CA THR A 223 5.51 -11.14 -27.64
C THR A 223 6.66 -12.11 -27.92
N ARG A 224 7.79 -11.99 -27.20
CA ARG A 224 8.93 -12.91 -27.33
C ARG A 224 8.56 -14.32 -26.90
N GLU A 225 7.84 -14.49 -25.79
CA GLU A 225 7.35 -15.80 -25.33
C GLU A 225 6.43 -16.46 -26.37
N LYS A 226 5.56 -15.69 -27.02
CA LYS A 226 4.72 -16.18 -28.12
C LYS A 226 5.54 -16.51 -29.37
N ALA A 227 6.57 -15.72 -29.70
CA ALA A 227 7.44 -15.95 -30.85
C ALA A 227 8.31 -17.22 -30.70
N VAL A 228 8.70 -17.60 -29.48
CA VAL A 228 9.38 -18.88 -29.24
C VAL A 228 8.51 -20.08 -29.65
N LYS A 229 7.18 -19.97 -29.51
CA LYS A 229 6.23 -21.00 -29.95
C LYS A 229 5.87 -20.93 -31.44
N LYS A 230 6.12 -19.79 -32.10
CA LYS A 230 5.73 -19.55 -33.50
C LYS A 230 6.86 -18.88 -34.25
N LYS A 231 7.57 -19.66 -35.07
CA LYS A 231 8.59 -19.15 -35.97
C LYS A 231 7.95 -18.81 -37.32
N GLN A 232 8.09 -17.57 -37.77
CA GLN A 232 7.66 -17.17 -39.10
C GLN A 232 8.64 -17.72 -40.14
N TYR A 233 8.11 -18.46 -41.12
CA TYR A 233 8.86 -18.91 -42.29
C TYR A 233 8.38 -18.15 -43.52
N ASN A 234 9.31 -17.53 -44.24
CA ASN A 234 9.01 -16.87 -45.52
C ASN A 234 9.24 -17.89 -46.64
N PHE A 235 8.18 -18.27 -47.34
CA PHE A 235 8.24 -19.17 -48.48
C PHE A 235 8.17 -18.37 -49.78
N VAL A 236 9.10 -18.64 -50.70
CA VAL A 236 9.00 -18.15 -52.08
C VAL A 236 8.31 -19.24 -52.89
N LEU A 237 7.03 -19.04 -53.17
CA LEU A 237 6.23 -19.96 -53.99
C LEU A 237 6.02 -19.36 -55.39
N PRO A 238 6.06 -20.16 -56.46
CA PRO A 238 5.67 -19.72 -57.79
C PRO A 238 4.25 -19.13 -57.79
N LEU A 239 3.99 -18.16 -58.66
CA LEU A 239 2.68 -17.51 -58.77
C LEU A 239 1.53 -18.52 -58.98
N SER A 240 1.78 -19.57 -59.76
CA SER A 240 0.83 -20.66 -59.98
C SER A 240 0.46 -21.41 -58.70
N VAL A 241 1.43 -21.66 -57.82
CA VAL A 241 1.21 -22.37 -56.54
C VAL A 241 0.51 -21.46 -55.54
N ASN A 242 0.82 -20.16 -55.52
CA ASN A 242 0.08 -19.20 -54.69
C ASN A 242 -1.40 -19.12 -55.08
N ALA A 243 -1.72 -19.11 -56.38
CA ALA A 243 -3.11 -19.10 -56.84
C ALA A 243 -3.88 -20.36 -56.41
N VAL A 244 -3.22 -21.52 -56.40
CA VAL A 244 -3.80 -22.77 -55.89
C VAL A 244 -4.01 -22.72 -54.38
N LEU A 245 -3.04 -22.19 -53.63
CA LEU A 245 -3.17 -22.01 -52.18
C LEU A 245 -4.31 -21.05 -51.81
N ASP A 246 -4.51 -19.99 -52.61
CA ASP A 246 -5.61 -19.03 -52.45
C ASP A 246 -6.96 -19.68 -52.67
N LYS A 247 -7.08 -20.44 -53.76
CA LYS A 247 -8.30 -21.18 -54.06
C LYS A 247 -8.64 -22.18 -52.95
N LEU A 248 -7.65 -22.93 -52.44
CA LEU A 248 -7.85 -23.87 -51.33
C LEU A 248 -8.24 -23.17 -50.02
N ALA A 249 -7.67 -21.99 -49.75
CA ALA A 249 -8.03 -21.19 -48.59
C ALA A 249 -9.47 -20.68 -48.68
N GLU A 250 -9.88 -20.20 -49.86
CA GLU A 250 -11.25 -19.72 -50.12
C GLU A 250 -12.29 -20.86 -50.08
N GLU A 251 -12.03 -21.98 -50.77
CA GLU A 251 -12.94 -23.13 -50.83
C GLU A 251 -13.23 -23.76 -49.46
N HIS A 252 -12.27 -23.69 -48.53
CA HIS A 252 -12.39 -24.27 -47.20
C HIS A 252 -12.63 -23.23 -46.09
N GLU A 253 -12.76 -21.95 -46.42
CA GLU A 253 -12.89 -20.83 -45.45
C GLU A 253 -11.77 -20.81 -44.39
N LEU A 254 -10.55 -21.19 -44.79
CA LEU A 254 -9.39 -21.27 -43.92
C LEU A 254 -8.34 -20.21 -44.28
N SER A 255 -7.55 -19.79 -43.29
CA SER A 255 -6.36 -18.98 -43.60
C SER A 255 -5.32 -19.81 -44.36
N ARG A 256 -4.57 -19.18 -45.29
CA ARG A 256 -3.46 -19.82 -46.03
C ARG A 256 -2.50 -20.60 -45.13
N THR A 257 -2.17 -20.03 -43.97
CA THR A 257 -1.30 -20.67 -42.96
C THR A 257 -1.91 -21.95 -42.41
N LYS A 258 -3.23 -21.98 -42.18
CA LYS A 258 -3.94 -23.15 -41.67
C LYS A 258 -4.02 -24.26 -42.72
N VAL A 259 -4.23 -23.91 -43.99
CA VAL A 259 -4.18 -24.86 -45.11
C VAL A 259 -2.81 -25.54 -45.18
N LEU A 260 -1.72 -24.76 -45.13
CA LEU A 260 -0.36 -25.32 -45.11
C LEU A 260 -0.11 -26.23 -43.90
N GLU A 261 -0.54 -25.81 -42.71
CA GLU A 261 -0.40 -26.62 -41.49
C GLU A 261 -1.14 -27.96 -41.63
N MET A 262 -2.37 -27.96 -42.14
CA MET A 262 -3.15 -29.18 -42.36
C MET A 262 -2.56 -30.10 -43.42
N LEU A 263 -2.03 -29.54 -44.51
CA LEU A 263 -1.37 -30.33 -45.55
C LEU A 263 -0.08 -30.99 -45.03
N ILE A 264 0.73 -30.25 -44.27
CA ILE A 264 1.97 -30.78 -43.68
C ILE A 264 1.67 -31.88 -42.66
N LEU A 265 0.73 -31.65 -41.74
CA LEU A 265 0.35 -32.64 -40.73
C LEU A 265 -0.36 -33.85 -41.34
N GLY A 266 -1.20 -33.61 -42.36
CA GLY A 266 -1.87 -34.68 -43.10
C GLY A 266 -0.86 -35.58 -43.82
N GLU A 267 0.16 -34.97 -44.43
CA GLU A 267 1.23 -35.72 -45.10
C GLU A 267 2.10 -36.49 -44.11
N GLU A 268 2.45 -35.91 -42.96
CA GLU A 268 3.18 -36.64 -41.90
C GLU A 268 2.42 -37.88 -41.41
N GLN A 269 1.10 -37.78 -41.27
CA GLN A 269 0.27 -38.86 -40.75
C GLN A 269 0.00 -39.97 -41.76
N HIS A 270 -0.17 -39.62 -43.04
CA HIS A 270 -0.65 -40.56 -44.06
C HIS A 270 0.44 -40.96 -45.07
N GLU A 271 1.54 -40.22 -45.17
CA GLU A 271 2.68 -40.43 -46.09
C GLU A 271 2.25 -40.69 -47.55
N LEU A 272 1.19 -40.00 -48.01
CA LEU A 272 0.55 -40.26 -49.30
C LEU A 272 1.36 -39.72 -50.48
N TYR A 273 2.03 -38.58 -50.29
CA TYR A 273 2.69 -37.84 -51.37
C TYR A 273 4.22 -37.84 -51.25
N LEU A 274 4.77 -38.07 -50.06
CA LEU A 274 6.20 -38.10 -49.72
C LEU A 274 6.54 -39.39 -48.94
N PRO A 275 6.43 -40.58 -49.57
CA PRO A 275 6.72 -41.84 -48.90
C PRO A 275 8.19 -41.92 -48.47
N LYS A 276 8.44 -42.44 -47.26
CA LYS A 276 9.81 -42.65 -46.76
C LYS A 276 10.58 -43.58 -47.70
N GLN A 277 11.70 -43.11 -48.24
CA GLN A 277 12.63 -44.00 -48.95
C GLN A 277 13.23 -45.01 -47.97
N PRO A 278 13.33 -46.30 -48.33
CA PRO A 278 13.98 -47.29 -47.49
C PRO A 278 15.45 -46.88 -47.28
N SER A 279 15.83 -46.77 -46.02
CA SER A 279 17.19 -46.47 -45.56
C SER A 279 18.20 -47.38 -46.24
N ARG A 280 19.16 -46.78 -46.96
CA ARG A 280 20.40 -47.44 -47.41
C ARG A 280 21.39 -47.56 -46.26
#